data_AF-A0A381WZX7-F1
#
_entry.id   AF-A0A381WZX7-F1
#
_cell.length_a   1.000
_cell.length_b   1.000
_cell.length_c   1.000
_cell.angle_alpha   90.00
_cell.angle_beta   90.00
_cell.angle_gamma   90.00
#
_symmetry.space_group_name_H-M   'P 1'
#
loop_
_entity.id
_entity.type
_entity.pdbx_description
1 polymer ?
#
loop_
_entity_poly.entity_id
_entity_poly.type
_entity_poly.pdbx_seq_one_letter_code
_entity_poly.pdbx_strand_id
1 'polypeptide(L)'
;VERDAEQSRMPPRIFIAVKSLLIWMILSVIPLNEWPPDARLARRQVDASHEKYLQKSADPRLIKARPHPALRMVVVIPCHDEPDLVGALERLANCEPPLGQVEVIVVINSSEKNSAEVARQNQHTLSQATDWLAGRGNHWLPIHLLHLPDLPPRHAGVGQARKSGMDEALRRLGDVGRAEDGLLVCYDADCRCSPNYFTGIESHFAEQSDMPGCSIHFEHPLDADEWAALGFGDRAPVQAVFDGITAYELHLRYHVRAQKFIG
;
A
#
# COMPACT_ATOMS: atom_id res chain seq x y z
N VAL A 1 -0.37 8.48 -43.53
CA VAL A 1 0.30 9.74 -43.10
C VAL A 1 -0.61 10.36 -42.05
N GLU A 2 -0.69 9.66 -40.92
CA GLU A 2 -0.12 10.09 -39.63
C GLU A 2 -1.00 11.18 -39.00
N ARG A 3 -1.95 10.71 -38.18
CA ARG A 3 -2.63 11.53 -37.18
C ARG A 3 -1.81 11.38 -35.90
N ASP A 4 -1.19 12.47 -35.48
CA ASP A 4 -0.46 12.58 -34.23
C ASP A 4 -1.40 12.24 -33.05
N ALA A 5 -1.06 11.14 -32.37
CA ALA A 5 -1.63 10.78 -31.09
C ALA A 5 -0.97 11.67 -30.03
N GLU A 6 -1.70 12.70 -29.60
CA GLU A 6 -1.36 13.52 -28.46
C GLU A 6 -1.42 12.64 -27.20
N GLN A 7 -0.26 12.14 -26.80
CA GLN A 7 -0.10 11.25 -25.66
C GLN A 7 -0.20 12.09 -24.38
N SER A 8 -1.42 12.21 -23.85
CA SER A 8 -1.65 12.80 -22.54
C SER A 8 -0.87 11.99 -21.50
N ARG A 9 0.17 12.60 -20.93
CA ARG A 9 0.91 12.01 -19.81
C ARG A 9 0.01 12.10 -18.59
N MET A 10 -0.65 10.99 -18.26
CA MET A 10 -1.36 10.85 -16.99
C MET A 10 -0.36 10.94 -15.83
N PRO A 11 -0.73 11.54 -14.69
CA PRO A 11 0.08 11.50 -13.48
C PRO A 11 0.22 10.05 -12.95
N PRO A 12 1.24 9.78 -12.11
CA PRO A 12 1.44 8.45 -11.53
C PRO A 12 0.20 7.97 -10.77
N ARG A 13 -0.20 6.71 -11.00
CA ARG A 13 -1.36 6.08 -10.35
C ARG A 13 -0.96 5.57 -8.97
N ILE A 14 -1.19 6.41 -7.96
CA ILE A 14 -0.88 6.10 -6.56
C ILE A 14 -2.16 5.57 -5.91
N PHE A 15 -2.18 4.29 -5.49
CA PHE A 15 -3.29 3.76 -4.69
C PHE A 15 -2.97 3.73 -3.21
N ILE A 16 -4.01 4.04 -2.44
CA ILE A 16 -4.01 3.97 -0.99
C ILE A 16 -5.24 3.15 -0.59
N ALA A 17 -5.07 1.87 -0.24
CA ALA A 17 -6.03 1.23 0.64
C ALA A 17 -5.76 1.77 2.05
N VAL A 18 -6.68 2.58 2.57
CA VAL A 18 -6.60 3.18 3.90
C VAL A 18 -7.65 2.53 4.77
N LYS A 19 -7.24 1.87 5.87
CA LYS A 19 -8.09 1.76 7.07
C LYS A 19 -8.46 3.19 7.48
N SER A 20 -9.74 3.54 7.36
CA SER A 20 -10.25 4.87 7.70
C SER A 20 -9.81 5.30 9.10
N LEU A 21 -8.76 6.12 9.14
CA LEU A 21 -8.53 7.12 10.17
C LEU A 21 -8.10 8.39 9.44
N LEU A 22 -8.97 9.40 9.56
CA LEU A 22 -8.91 10.73 8.97
C LEU A 22 -7.52 11.17 8.48
N ILE A 23 -7.39 11.48 7.19
CA ILE A 23 -6.42 12.44 6.70
C ILE A 23 -7.17 13.50 5.90
N TRP A 24 -7.39 14.65 6.53
CA TRP A 24 -7.56 15.91 5.83
C TRP A 24 -6.21 16.24 5.17
N MET A 25 -6.13 16.23 3.84
CA MET A 25 -5.09 16.96 3.13
C MET A 25 -5.76 18.01 2.27
N ILE A 26 -5.62 19.26 2.72
CA ILE A 26 -6.02 20.47 2.01
C ILE A 26 -5.31 20.46 0.65
N LEU A 27 -6.05 20.20 -0.43
CA LEU A 27 -5.62 20.53 -1.79
C LEU A 27 -5.81 22.03 -1.96
N SER A 28 -4.73 22.79 -1.78
CA SER A 28 -4.69 24.17 -2.25
C SER A 28 -4.73 24.16 -3.78
N VAL A 29 -5.90 24.48 -4.34
CA VAL A 29 -6.07 24.75 -5.77
C VAL A 29 -5.24 26.00 -6.10
N ILE A 30 -4.15 25.82 -6.84
CA ILE A 30 -3.43 26.94 -7.46
C ILE A 30 -4.17 27.27 -8.76
N PRO A 31 -4.68 28.50 -8.96
CA PRO A 31 -5.40 28.85 -10.17
C PRO A 31 -4.44 28.92 -11.37
N LEU A 32 -4.84 28.27 -12.47
CA LEU A 32 -4.21 28.36 -13.78
C LEU A 32 -4.44 29.78 -14.34
N ASN A 33 -3.39 30.60 -14.37
CA ASN A 33 -3.35 31.80 -15.21
C ASN A 33 -2.69 31.44 -16.55
N GLU A 34 -3.34 31.90 -17.62
CA GLU A 34 -3.02 31.69 -19.03
C GLU A 34 -1.60 32.18 -19.40
N TRP A 35 -0.86 31.40 -20.19
CA TRP A 35 0.41 31.83 -20.81
C TRP A 35 0.30 31.71 -22.35
N PRO A 36 0.81 32.66 -23.15
CA PRO A 36 0.58 32.70 -24.59
C PRO A 36 1.46 31.71 -25.37
N PRO A 37 1.07 31.35 -26.61
CA PRO A 37 1.84 30.45 -27.45
C PRO A 37 2.92 31.22 -28.21
N ASP A 38 4.18 31.02 -27.84
CA ASP A 38 5.28 30.76 -28.78
C ASP A 38 6.63 30.92 -28.08
N ALA A 39 7.28 29.79 -27.79
CA ALA A 39 8.71 29.73 -27.59
C ALA A 39 9.22 28.34 -27.96
N ARG A 40 9.70 28.19 -29.20
CA ARG A 40 10.57 27.08 -29.60
C ARG A 40 11.82 27.09 -28.72
N LEU A 41 11.91 26.18 -27.75
CA LEU A 41 13.13 25.97 -26.97
C LEU A 41 13.33 24.47 -26.73
N ALA A 42 14.61 24.09 -26.80
CA ALA A 42 15.16 22.74 -26.74
C ALA A 42 14.41 21.78 -25.81
N ARG A 43 14.34 20.50 -26.21
CA ARG A 43 13.95 19.38 -25.34
C ARG A 43 14.90 19.32 -24.13
N ARG A 44 14.66 20.16 -23.12
CA ARG A 44 15.04 19.87 -21.75
C ARG A 44 14.25 18.63 -21.39
N GLN A 45 14.96 17.53 -21.16
CA GLN A 45 14.40 16.35 -20.54
C GLN A 45 13.93 16.82 -19.16
N VAL A 46 12.64 17.15 -19.05
CA VAL A 46 12.02 17.48 -17.78
C VAL A 46 11.94 16.15 -17.06
N ASP A 47 12.74 15.98 -15.99
CA ASP A 47 12.70 14.79 -15.14
C ASP A 47 11.24 14.41 -14.85
N ALA A 48 10.94 13.11 -14.91
CA ALA A 48 9.58 12.63 -14.71
C ALA A 48 9.08 13.06 -13.32
N SER A 49 7.77 13.27 -13.17
CA SER A 49 7.18 13.84 -11.95
C SER A 49 7.58 13.07 -10.69
N HIS A 50 7.67 11.74 -10.80
CA HIS A 50 8.08 10.83 -9.75
C HIS A 50 9.57 10.95 -9.40
N GLU A 51 10.47 11.15 -10.37
CA GLU A 51 11.91 11.33 -10.12
C GLU A 51 12.17 12.59 -9.30
N LYS A 52 11.48 13.70 -9.64
CA LYS A 52 11.56 14.95 -8.88
C LYS A 52 11.04 14.80 -7.45
N TYR A 53 9.95 14.07 -7.28
CA TYR A 53 9.41 13.75 -5.95
C TYR A 53 10.42 12.94 -5.14
N LEU A 54 10.97 11.87 -5.71
CA LEU A 54 11.92 10.99 -5.03
C LEU A 54 13.22 11.73 -4.67
N GLN A 55 13.71 12.64 -5.52
CA GLN A 55 14.89 13.46 -5.22
C GLN A 55 14.65 14.45 -4.07
N LYS A 56 13.42 14.96 -3.93
CA LYS A 56 13.08 16.01 -2.97
C LYS A 56 12.63 15.49 -1.61
N SER A 57 11.88 14.39 -1.60
CA SER A 57 11.05 14.02 -0.45
C SER A 57 11.22 12.58 0.03
N ALA A 58 11.85 11.71 -0.75
CA ALA A 58 11.98 10.30 -0.40
C ALA A 58 13.24 10.01 0.41
N ASP A 59 13.12 9.05 1.32
CA ASP A 59 14.26 8.51 2.07
C ASP A 59 15.21 7.74 1.14
N PRO A 60 16.47 7.51 1.53
CA PRO A 60 17.42 6.73 0.75
C PRO A 60 16.88 5.34 0.38
N ARG A 61 17.38 4.78 -0.73
CA ARG A 61 16.99 3.43 -1.18
C ARG A 61 17.23 2.41 -0.08
N LEU A 62 16.17 1.66 0.26
CA LEU A 62 16.20 0.65 1.31
C LEU A 62 16.49 -0.75 0.74
N ILE A 63 15.95 -1.08 -0.44
CA ILE A 63 16.13 -2.39 -1.07
C ILE A 63 17.17 -2.30 -2.18
N LYS A 64 18.31 -2.98 -1.99
CA LYS A 64 19.42 -3.02 -2.98
C LYS A 64 19.17 -3.98 -4.13
N ALA A 65 18.38 -5.02 -3.91
CA ALA A 65 18.05 -6.01 -4.94
C ALA A 65 17.26 -5.35 -6.08
N ARG A 66 17.58 -5.68 -7.32
CA ARG A 66 16.83 -5.17 -8.48
C ARG A 66 15.42 -5.78 -8.51
N PRO A 67 14.39 -5.00 -8.84
CA PRO A 67 13.06 -5.54 -9.10
C PRO A 67 13.06 -6.43 -10.35
N HIS A 68 12.07 -7.32 -10.43
CA HIS A 68 11.86 -8.15 -11.61
C HIS A 68 11.48 -7.28 -12.82
N PRO A 69 12.00 -7.52 -14.04
CA PRO A 69 11.73 -6.66 -15.20
C PRO A 69 10.24 -6.54 -15.59
N ALA A 70 9.43 -7.54 -15.23
CA ALA A 70 7.99 -7.55 -15.45
C ALA A 70 7.16 -7.06 -14.24
N LEU A 71 7.78 -6.38 -13.27
CA LEU A 71 7.09 -5.82 -12.11
C LEU A 71 6.00 -4.85 -12.56
N ARG A 72 4.77 -5.10 -12.10
CA ARG A 72 3.61 -4.24 -12.37
C ARG A 72 2.91 -3.77 -11.11
N MET A 73 3.06 -4.49 -10.01
CA MET A 73 2.35 -4.20 -8.77
C MET A 73 3.26 -4.36 -7.57
N VAL A 74 3.22 -3.40 -6.65
CA VAL A 74 3.94 -3.46 -5.38
C VAL A 74 2.95 -3.27 -4.24
N VAL A 75 2.89 -4.24 -3.35
CA VAL A 75 2.09 -4.18 -2.12
C VAL A 75 2.94 -3.61 -0.99
N VAL A 76 2.44 -2.61 -0.27
CA VAL A 76 3.11 -2.00 0.88
C VAL A 76 2.33 -2.32 2.15
N ILE A 77 3.00 -2.95 3.10
CA ILE A 77 2.44 -3.33 4.40
C ILE A 77 3.16 -2.57 5.52
N PRO A 78 2.57 -1.49 6.06
CA PRO A 78 3.06 -0.91 7.31
C PRO A 78 2.75 -1.87 8.47
N CYS A 79 3.71 -2.10 9.35
CA CYS A 79 3.58 -3.03 10.47
C CYS A 79 4.14 -2.39 11.75
N HIS A 80 3.28 -2.23 12.76
CA HIS A 80 3.66 -1.66 14.05
C HIS A 80 2.84 -2.31 15.17
N ASP A 81 3.51 -3.04 16.06
CA ASP A 81 2.87 -3.74 17.18
C ASP A 81 1.83 -4.78 16.72
N GLU A 82 2.03 -5.36 15.54
CA GLU A 82 1.07 -6.27 14.92
C GLU A 82 1.42 -7.73 15.24
N PRO A 83 0.48 -8.51 15.82
CA PRO A 83 0.77 -9.85 16.29
C PRO A 83 0.75 -10.92 15.19
N ASP A 84 0.10 -10.66 14.06
CA ASP A 84 -0.16 -11.67 13.02
C ASP A 84 0.11 -11.18 11.59
N LEU A 85 1.32 -10.66 11.38
CA LEU A 85 1.81 -10.33 10.04
C LEU A 85 1.90 -11.59 9.15
N VAL A 86 2.26 -12.74 9.72
CA VAL A 86 2.47 -13.98 8.95
C VAL A 86 1.17 -14.42 8.28
N GLY A 87 0.03 -14.36 8.97
CA GLY A 87 -1.25 -14.70 8.37
C GLY A 87 -1.61 -13.82 7.16
N ALA A 88 -1.29 -12.52 7.19
CA ALA A 88 -1.46 -11.63 6.05
C ALA A 88 -0.56 -12.02 4.87
N LEU A 89 0.73 -12.28 5.14
CA LEU A 89 1.69 -12.70 4.10
C LEU A 89 1.33 -14.06 3.49
N GLU A 90 0.84 -15.00 4.30
CA GLU A 90 0.34 -16.29 3.86
C GLU A 90 -0.85 -16.15 2.93
N ARG A 91 -1.82 -15.28 3.25
CA ARG A 91 -2.94 -15.03 2.34
C ARG A 91 -2.47 -14.48 1.00
N LEU A 92 -1.59 -13.48 1.01
CA LEU A 92 -1.06 -12.91 -0.24
C LEU A 92 -0.27 -13.95 -1.06
N ALA A 93 0.55 -14.77 -0.42
CA ALA A 93 1.34 -15.80 -1.11
C ALA A 93 0.47 -16.92 -1.71
N ASN A 94 -0.73 -17.13 -1.17
CA ASN A 94 -1.71 -18.11 -1.64
C ASN A 94 -2.74 -17.53 -2.64
N CYS A 95 -2.66 -16.23 -2.97
CA CYS A 95 -3.48 -15.64 -4.02
C CYS A 95 -3.07 -16.15 -5.41
N GLU A 96 -4.02 -16.02 -6.35
CA GLU A 96 -3.79 -16.25 -7.77
C GLU A 96 -2.78 -15.23 -8.31
N PRO A 97 -1.68 -15.67 -8.95
CA PRO A 97 -0.73 -14.74 -9.58
C PRO A 97 -1.40 -13.98 -10.74
N PRO A 98 -1.22 -12.65 -10.84
CA PRO A 98 -1.70 -11.87 -11.99
C PRO A 98 -0.78 -12.06 -13.21
N LEU A 99 -1.09 -11.41 -14.34
CA LEU A 99 -0.27 -11.47 -15.56
C LEU A 99 1.10 -10.79 -15.36
N GLY A 100 1.13 -9.69 -14.59
CA GLY A 100 2.37 -9.02 -14.19
C GLY A 100 3.06 -9.65 -12.98
N GLN A 101 4.33 -9.30 -12.75
CA GLN A 101 4.98 -9.66 -11.50
C GLN A 101 4.47 -8.74 -10.37
N VAL A 102 4.23 -9.34 -9.20
CA VAL A 102 3.93 -8.64 -7.95
C VAL A 102 5.09 -8.82 -6.98
N GLU A 103 5.32 -7.84 -6.12
CA GLU A 103 6.16 -7.98 -4.92
C GLU A 103 5.52 -7.29 -3.72
N VAL A 104 5.95 -7.66 -2.51
CA VAL A 104 5.48 -7.08 -1.25
C VAL A 104 6.65 -6.43 -0.52
N ILE A 105 6.42 -5.25 0.03
CA ILE A 105 7.34 -4.53 0.91
C ILE A 105 6.65 -4.37 2.27
N VAL A 106 7.19 -5.03 3.28
CA VAL A 106 6.75 -4.85 4.67
C VAL A 106 7.68 -3.87 5.35
N VAL A 107 7.12 -2.85 5.98
CA VAL A 107 7.86 -1.85 6.76
C VAL A 107 7.50 -2.01 8.22
N ILE A 108 8.39 -2.67 8.98
CA ILE A 108 8.28 -2.83 10.42
C ILE A 108 8.97 -1.64 11.08
N ASN A 109 8.20 -0.78 11.72
CA ASN A 109 8.73 0.47 12.27
C ASN A 109 8.51 0.61 13.79
N SER A 110 9.49 1.20 14.46
CA SER A 110 9.42 1.55 15.88
C SER A 110 9.85 3.00 16.11
N SER A 111 9.34 3.60 17.19
CA SER A 111 9.78 4.89 17.73
C SER A 111 10.87 4.68 18.77
N GLU A 112 11.79 5.65 18.89
CA GLU A 112 12.71 5.74 20.05
C GLU A 112 11.97 5.81 21.40
N LYS A 113 10.70 6.24 21.40
CA LYS A 113 9.85 6.33 22.60
C LYS A 113 8.94 5.12 22.82
N ASN A 114 9.02 4.11 21.97
CA ASN A 114 8.19 2.92 22.13
C ASN A 114 8.50 2.21 23.45
N SER A 115 7.49 1.57 24.01
CA SER A 115 7.70 0.71 25.17
C SER A 115 8.59 -0.47 24.78
N ALA A 116 9.28 -1.04 25.77
CA ALA A 116 10.04 -2.27 25.59
C ALA A 116 9.15 -3.46 25.15
N GLU A 117 7.83 -3.38 25.34
CA GLU A 117 6.88 -4.38 24.86
C GLU A 117 6.71 -4.31 23.35
N VAL A 118 6.42 -3.12 22.80
CA VAL A 118 6.25 -2.91 21.35
C VAL A 118 7.53 -3.27 20.59
N ALA A 119 8.70 -2.90 21.13
CA ALA A 119 9.98 -3.27 20.53
C ALA A 119 10.18 -4.79 20.49
N ARG A 120 9.81 -5.50 21.56
CA ARG A 120 9.88 -6.96 21.63
C ARG A 120 8.89 -7.62 20.67
N GLN A 121 7.66 -7.10 20.61
CA GLN A 121 6.64 -7.57 19.68
C GLN A 121 7.10 -7.41 18.22
N ASN A 122 7.59 -6.24 17.84
CA ASN A 122 8.11 -6.01 16.48
C ASN A 122 9.30 -6.92 16.13
N GLN A 123 10.21 -7.16 17.07
CA GLN A 123 11.30 -8.12 16.89
C GLN A 123 10.78 -9.55 16.74
N HIS A 124 9.77 -9.93 17.52
CA HIS A 124 9.11 -11.23 17.42
C HIS A 124 8.45 -11.40 16.05
N THR A 125 7.64 -10.43 15.63
CA THR A 125 6.97 -10.40 14.33
C THR A 125 7.98 -10.48 13.17
N LEU A 126 9.10 -9.76 13.26
CA LEU A 126 10.19 -9.82 12.27
C LEU A 126 10.82 -11.23 12.22
N SER A 127 11.09 -11.85 13.37
CA SER A 127 11.64 -13.21 13.44
C SER A 127 10.68 -14.21 12.81
N GLN A 128 9.40 -14.19 13.21
CA GLN A 128 8.38 -15.09 12.68
C GLN A 128 8.22 -14.94 11.16
N ALA A 129 8.17 -13.71 10.66
CA ALA A 129 8.10 -13.45 9.22
C ALA A 129 9.36 -13.95 8.49
N THR A 130 10.55 -13.78 9.08
CA THR A 130 11.81 -14.26 8.49
C THR A 130 11.84 -15.79 8.42
N ASP A 131 11.48 -16.47 9.51
CA ASP A 131 11.45 -17.93 9.58
C ASP A 131 10.43 -18.50 8.60
N TRP A 132 9.24 -17.89 8.52
CA TRP A 132 8.21 -18.27 7.55
C TRP A 132 8.67 -18.07 6.10
N LEU A 133 9.32 -16.95 5.78
CA LEU A 133 9.88 -16.69 4.44
C LEU A 133 10.96 -17.69 4.04
N ALA A 134 11.74 -18.20 5.01
CA ALA A 134 12.75 -19.23 4.77
C ALA A 134 12.13 -20.63 4.60
N GLY A 135 11.02 -20.91 5.28
CA GLY A 135 10.34 -22.21 5.25
C GLY A 135 9.31 -22.38 4.13
N ARG A 136 8.84 -21.31 3.51
CA ARG A 136 7.82 -21.39 2.44
C ARG A 136 8.38 -22.09 1.19
N GLY A 137 7.60 -23.01 0.62
CA GLY A 137 7.99 -23.72 -0.62
C GLY A 137 7.71 -22.93 -1.91
N ASN A 138 6.94 -21.85 -1.82
CA ASN A 138 6.51 -21.05 -2.96
C ASN A 138 7.14 -19.66 -2.92
N HIS A 139 7.77 -19.26 -4.03
CA HIS A 139 8.53 -18.02 -4.14
C HIS A 139 8.09 -17.14 -5.31
N TRP A 140 6.91 -17.38 -5.90
CA TRP A 140 6.40 -16.53 -6.99
C TRP A 140 6.19 -15.07 -6.54
N LEU A 141 5.95 -14.84 -5.24
CA LEU A 141 5.76 -13.54 -4.63
C LEU A 141 7.01 -13.15 -3.81
N PRO A 142 7.92 -12.31 -4.34
CA PRO A 142 8.99 -11.69 -3.56
C PRO A 142 8.42 -10.86 -2.43
N ILE A 143 8.98 -11.01 -1.23
CA ILE A 143 8.59 -10.26 -0.03
C ILE A 143 9.85 -9.67 0.58
N HIS A 144 9.86 -8.36 0.79
CA HIS A 144 10.97 -7.60 1.35
C HIS A 144 10.59 -7.12 2.75
N LEU A 145 11.35 -7.54 3.77
CA LEU A 145 11.18 -7.05 5.13
C LEU A 145 12.14 -5.89 5.38
N LEU A 146 11.60 -4.71 5.69
CA LEU A 146 12.34 -3.51 6.06
C LEU A 146 12.12 -3.23 7.54
N HIS A 147 13.19 -3.27 8.33
CA HIS A 147 13.14 -2.98 9.75
C HIS A 147 13.74 -1.60 10.03
N LEU A 148 12.92 -0.69 10.56
CA LEU A 148 13.26 0.70 10.88
C LEU A 148 13.01 0.96 12.39
N PRO A 149 13.92 0.50 13.27
CA PRO A 149 13.69 0.49 14.72
C PRO A 149 13.74 1.86 15.42
N ASP A 150 14.39 2.86 14.82
CA ASP A 150 14.76 4.11 15.50
C ASP A 150 14.25 5.35 14.75
N LEU A 151 12.95 5.37 14.44
CA LEU A 151 12.38 6.58 13.85
C LEU A 151 12.22 7.67 14.91
N PRO A 152 12.59 8.93 14.59
CA PRO A 152 12.36 10.05 15.49
C PRO A 152 10.88 10.12 15.90
N PRO A 153 10.53 10.45 17.16
CA PRO A 153 9.17 10.28 17.66
C PRO A 153 8.06 11.01 16.87
N ARG A 154 8.39 12.15 16.23
CA ARG A 154 7.49 12.91 15.34
C ARG A 154 7.22 12.21 13.99
N HIS A 155 7.97 11.15 13.68
CA HIS A 155 7.96 10.38 12.44
C HIS A 155 7.75 8.88 12.70
N ALA A 156 7.41 8.45 13.92
CA ALA A 156 7.27 7.03 14.24
C ALA A 156 5.84 6.48 14.09
N GLY A 157 4.88 7.32 13.69
CA GLY A 157 3.53 6.87 13.41
C GLY A 157 3.45 6.00 12.15
N VAL A 158 2.38 5.21 12.03
CA VAL A 158 2.08 4.32 10.89
C VAL A 158 2.16 5.02 9.52
N GLY A 159 1.88 6.33 9.48
CA GLY A 159 1.99 7.14 8.27
C GLY A 159 3.40 7.22 7.68
N GLN A 160 4.45 7.22 8.51
CA GLN A 160 5.83 7.24 8.02
C GLN A 160 6.23 5.88 7.45
N ALA A 161 5.83 4.78 8.10
CA ALA A 161 6.08 3.44 7.58
C ALA A 161 5.45 3.27 6.20
N ARG A 162 4.19 3.69 6.06
CA ARG A 162 3.47 3.72 4.79
C ARG A 162 4.19 4.58 3.75
N LYS A 163 4.56 5.82 4.10
CA LYS A 163 5.32 6.72 3.20
C LYS A 163 6.63 6.08 2.74
N SER A 164 7.43 5.56 3.67
CA SER A 164 8.75 4.97 3.36
C SER A 164 8.60 3.75 2.43
N GLY A 165 7.60 2.91 2.69
CA GLY A 165 7.28 1.76 1.84
C GLY A 165 6.78 2.17 0.45
N MET A 166 5.91 3.17 0.36
CA MET A 166 5.41 3.71 -0.92
C MET A 166 6.51 4.40 -1.73
N ASP A 167 7.41 5.13 -1.08
CA ASP A 167 8.57 5.78 -1.72
C ASP A 167 9.51 4.72 -2.33
N GLU A 168 9.77 3.63 -1.60
CA GLU A 168 10.56 2.51 -2.11
C GLU A 168 9.84 1.76 -3.23
N ALA A 169 8.53 1.53 -3.10
CA ALA A 169 7.72 0.91 -4.14
C ALA A 169 7.70 1.71 -5.44
N LEU A 170 7.53 3.05 -5.35
CA LEU A 170 7.57 3.95 -6.50
C LEU A 170 8.95 3.91 -7.19
N ARG A 171 10.02 3.88 -6.40
CA ARG A 171 11.39 3.75 -6.92
C ARG A 171 11.58 2.45 -7.69
N ARG A 172 11.06 1.34 -7.17
CA ARG A 172 11.17 0.01 -7.81
C ARG A 172 10.35 -0.09 -9.10
N LEU A 173 9.15 0.49 -9.12
CA LEU A 173 8.39 0.66 -10.36
C LEU A 173 9.14 1.56 -11.36
N GLY A 174 9.76 2.64 -10.90
CA GLY A 174 10.61 3.51 -11.73
C GLY A 174 11.79 2.78 -12.35
N ASP A 175 12.48 1.92 -11.59
CA ASP A 175 13.65 1.15 -12.07
C ASP A 175 13.32 0.22 -13.27
N VAL A 176 12.04 -0.16 -13.43
CA VAL A 176 11.57 -0.99 -14.56
C VAL A 176 10.75 -0.20 -15.59
N GLY A 177 10.74 1.12 -15.49
CA GLY A 177 9.99 2.00 -16.39
C GLY A 177 8.47 1.86 -16.24
N ARG A 178 7.99 1.60 -15.02
CA ARG A 178 6.57 1.43 -14.66
C ARG A 178 6.06 2.43 -13.64
N ALA A 179 6.74 3.55 -13.42
CA ALA A 179 6.32 4.53 -12.41
C ALA A 179 4.98 5.23 -12.72
N GLU A 180 4.57 5.29 -13.99
CA GLU A 180 3.34 5.98 -14.41
C GLU A 180 2.13 5.02 -14.51
N ASP A 181 2.37 3.76 -14.87
CA ASP A 181 1.36 2.73 -15.16
C ASP A 181 1.37 1.55 -14.16
N GLY A 182 2.36 1.49 -13.27
CA GLY A 182 2.44 0.52 -12.19
C GLY A 182 1.41 0.75 -11.10
N LEU A 183 1.11 -0.32 -10.36
CA LEU A 183 0.10 -0.34 -9.31
C LEU A 183 0.76 -0.37 -7.94
N LEU A 184 0.56 0.69 -7.15
CA LEU A 184 0.97 0.76 -5.75
C LEU A 184 -0.20 0.36 -4.86
N VAL A 185 -0.13 -0.73 -4.12
CA VAL A 185 -1.24 -1.24 -3.29
C VAL A 185 -0.87 -1.09 -1.82
N CYS A 186 -1.67 -0.39 -1.01
CA CYS A 186 -1.51 -0.45 0.44
C CYS A 186 -2.28 -1.66 0.99
N TYR A 187 -1.74 -2.33 1.99
CA TYR A 187 -2.37 -3.48 2.63
C TYR A 187 -2.01 -3.47 4.10
N ASP A 188 -2.98 -3.72 4.99
CA ASP A 188 -2.71 -3.69 6.43
C ASP A 188 -2.23 -5.07 6.94
N ALA A 189 -1.33 -5.06 7.92
CA ALA A 189 -0.72 -6.28 8.44
C ALA A 189 -1.71 -7.21 9.15
N ASP A 190 -2.88 -6.71 9.56
CA ASP A 190 -3.93 -7.45 10.25
C ASP A 190 -5.12 -7.81 9.34
N CYS A 191 -4.92 -7.79 8.02
CA CYS A 191 -5.97 -8.09 7.05
C CYS A 191 -5.87 -9.50 6.45
N ARG A 192 -6.97 -9.89 5.80
CA ARG A 192 -7.09 -11.09 4.97
C ARG A 192 -7.67 -10.68 3.63
N CYS A 193 -7.34 -11.42 2.58
CA CYS A 193 -7.83 -11.14 1.24
C CYS A 193 -8.32 -12.40 0.53
N SER A 194 -9.22 -12.19 -0.42
CA SER A 194 -9.74 -13.24 -1.29
C SER A 194 -8.65 -13.82 -2.22
N PRO A 195 -8.79 -15.07 -2.70
CA PRO A 195 -7.80 -15.69 -3.59
C PRO A 195 -7.52 -14.88 -4.86
N ASN A 196 -8.53 -14.18 -5.38
CA ASN A 196 -8.43 -13.36 -6.59
C ASN A 196 -7.97 -11.91 -6.33
N TYR A 197 -7.33 -11.62 -5.19
CA TYR A 197 -6.96 -10.26 -4.80
C TYR A 197 -6.16 -9.53 -5.89
N PHE A 198 -5.11 -10.15 -6.40
CA PHE A 198 -4.26 -9.55 -7.43
C PHE A 198 -4.90 -9.51 -8.81
N THR A 199 -5.53 -10.61 -9.23
CA THR A 199 -6.21 -10.72 -10.53
C THR A 199 -7.39 -9.75 -10.62
N GLY A 200 -8.12 -9.56 -9.52
CA GLY A 200 -9.21 -8.60 -9.41
C GLY A 200 -8.73 -7.15 -9.52
N ILE A 201 -7.63 -6.80 -8.86
CA ILE A 201 -7.01 -5.47 -8.99
C ILE A 201 -6.57 -5.23 -10.44
N GLU A 202 -5.87 -6.19 -11.05
CA GLU A 202 -5.40 -6.08 -12.44
C GLU A 202 -6.57 -5.90 -13.43
N SER A 203 -7.63 -6.69 -13.25
CA SER A 203 -8.83 -6.64 -14.10
C SER A 203 -9.56 -5.29 -13.99
N HIS A 204 -9.70 -4.78 -12.76
CA HIS A 204 -10.34 -3.48 -12.53
C HIS A 204 -9.64 -2.34 -13.29
N PHE A 205 -8.31 -2.29 -13.27
CA PHE A 205 -7.56 -1.23 -13.96
C PHE A 205 -7.40 -1.46 -15.46
N ALA A 206 -7.51 -2.71 -15.92
CA ALA A 206 -7.63 -2.99 -17.34
C ALA A 206 -8.94 -2.42 -17.91
N GLU A 207 -10.04 -2.54 -17.17
CA GLU A 207 -11.35 -2.03 -17.58
C GLU A 207 -11.49 -0.51 -17.36
N GLN A 208 -10.95 0.01 -16.26
CA GLN A 208 -11.10 1.39 -15.83
C GLN A 208 -9.79 2.16 -15.97
N SER A 209 -9.26 2.18 -17.20
CA SER A 209 -7.90 2.64 -17.45
C SER A 209 -7.68 4.12 -17.17
N ASP A 210 -8.70 4.96 -16.96
CA ASP A 210 -8.52 6.39 -16.66
C ASP A 210 -8.59 6.70 -15.15
N MET A 211 -8.88 5.71 -14.29
CA MET A 211 -8.99 5.93 -12.85
C MET A 211 -7.60 5.98 -12.19
N PRO A 212 -7.25 7.08 -11.47
CA PRO A 212 -5.96 7.22 -10.81
C PRO A 212 -5.89 6.46 -9.47
N GLY A 213 -7.03 6.02 -8.95
CA GLY A 213 -7.20 5.53 -7.58
C GLY A 213 -8.51 4.74 -7.41
N CYS A 214 -8.53 3.74 -6.53
CA CYS A 214 -9.74 3.13 -6.02
C CYS A 214 -9.51 2.65 -4.57
N SER A 215 -10.60 2.49 -3.82
CA SER A 215 -10.59 1.83 -2.51
C SER A 215 -11.10 0.41 -2.68
N ILE A 216 -10.43 -0.55 -2.05
CA ILE A 216 -10.87 -1.94 -2.01
C ILE A 216 -11.88 -2.09 -0.87
N HIS A 217 -12.99 -2.77 -1.15
CA HIS A 217 -14.00 -3.09 -0.14
C HIS A 217 -13.40 -3.97 0.95
N PHE A 218 -13.72 -3.68 2.21
CA PHE A 218 -13.26 -4.43 3.37
C PHE A 218 -14.41 -4.64 4.35
N GLU A 219 -14.32 -5.71 5.13
CA GLU A 219 -15.26 -6.06 6.18
C GLU A 219 -14.49 -6.68 7.34
N HIS A 220 -14.92 -6.42 8.57
CA HIS A 220 -14.38 -7.07 9.75
C HIS A 220 -15.22 -8.29 10.13
N PRO A 221 -14.61 -9.37 10.65
CA PRO A 221 -15.37 -10.47 11.25
C PRO A 221 -16.22 -9.96 12.41
N LEU A 222 -17.50 -10.34 12.43
CA LEU A 222 -18.47 -9.89 13.42
C LEU A 222 -18.66 -10.89 14.56
N ASP A 223 -18.15 -12.11 14.42
CA ASP A 223 -18.15 -13.14 15.45
C ASP A 223 -16.97 -14.12 15.32
N ALA A 224 -16.90 -15.08 16.25
CA ALA A 224 -15.85 -16.08 16.29
C ALA A 224 -15.90 -17.07 15.12
N ASP A 225 -17.07 -17.35 14.57
CA ASP A 225 -17.24 -18.27 13.44
C ASP A 225 -16.70 -17.63 12.16
N GLU A 226 -17.03 -16.36 11.91
CA GLU A 226 -16.47 -15.57 10.81
C GLU A 226 -14.96 -15.38 10.96
N TRP A 227 -14.47 -15.10 12.18
CA TRP A 227 -13.04 -14.99 12.48
C TRP A 227 -12.26 -16.24 12.05
N ALA A 228 -12.77 -17.41 12.44
CA ALA A 228 -12.18 -18.69 12.07
C ALA A 228 -12.28 -18.94 10.55
N ALA A 229 -13.45 -18.70 9.94
CA ALA A 229 -13.69 -18.90 8.52
C ALA A 229 -12.77 -18.03 7.63
N LEU A 230 -12.47 -16.79 8.06
CA LEU A 230 -11.56 -15.88 7.37
C LEU A 230 -10.07 -16.22 7.64
N GLY A 231 -9.80 -17.19 8.52
CA GLY A 231 -8.46 -17.70 8.84
C GLY A 231 -7.63 -16.72 9.64
N PHE A 232 -8.23 -16.12 10.65
CA PHE A 232 -7.52 -15.46 11.74
C PHE A 232 -7.14 -16.43 12.88
N GLY A 233 -7.39 -17.74 12.69
CA GLY A 233 -7.02 -18.81 13.61
C GLY A 233 -8.05 -19.08 14.70
N ASP A 234 -7.75 -20.03 15.59
CA ASP A 234 -8.70 -20.54 16.59
C ASP A 234 -8.86 -19.65 17.83
N ARG A 235 -8.04 -18.59 17.95
CA ARG A 235 -8.06 -17.66 19.08
C ARG A 235 -8.86 -16.42 18.73
N ALA A 236 -10.18 -16.56 18.69
CA ALA A 236 -11.08 -15.45 18.50
C ALA A 236 -11.03 -14.47 19.70
N PRO A 237 -11.20 -13.16 19.45
CA PRO A 237 -11.42 -12.16 20.50
C PRO A 237 -12.65 -12.47 21.37
N VAL A 238 -12.73 -11.80 22.52
CA VAL A 238 -13.93 -11.86 23.38
C VAL A 238 -15.09 -11.10 22.75
N GLN A 239 -16.34 -11.47 23.08
CA GLN A 239 -17.55 -10.87 22.49
C GLN A 239 -17.58 -9.34 22.52
N ALA A 240 -17.10 -8.71 23.60
CA ALA A 240 -17.04 -7.25 23.71
C ALA A 240 -16.22 -6.57 22.61
N VAL A 241 -15.20 -7.26 22.05
CA VAL A 241 -14.43 -6.76 20.91
C VAL A 241 -15.27 -6.79 19.64
N PHE A 242 -16.00 -7.88 19.39
CA PHE A 242 -16.92 -8.01 18.26
C PHE A 242 -18.06 -6.99 18.30
N ASP A 243 -18.60 -6.72 19.49
CA ASP A 243 -19.62 -5.66 19.67
C ASP A 243 -19.04 -4.29 19.32
N GLY A 244 -17.79 -4.03 19.71
CA GLY A 244 -17.05 -2.81 19.36
C GLY A 244 -16.80 -2.70 17.85
N ILE A 245 -16.38 -3.78 17.20
CA ILE A 245 -16.21 -3.86 15.74
C ILE A 245 -17.54 -3.57 15.03
N THR A 246 -18.63 -4.18 15.49
CA THR A 246 -19.98 -3.97 14.94
C THR A 246 -20.41 -2.51 15.04
N ALA A 247 -20.22 -1.88 16.20
CA ALA A 247 -20.53 -0.47 16.41
C ALA A 247 -19.68 0.43 15.49
N TYR A 248 -18.40 0.10 15.30
CA TYR A 248 -17.49 0.82 14.40
C TYR A 248 -17.90 0.69 12.93
N GLU A 249 -18.20 -0.52 12.46
CA GLU A 249 -18.73 -0.79 11.11
C GLU A 249 -20.03 -0.02 10.84
N LEU A 250 -20.96 -0.05 11.79
CA LEU A 250 -22.22 0.72 11.70
C LEU A 250 -21.96 2.22 11.61
N HIS A 251 -21.03 2.74 12.43
CA HIS A 251 -20.64 4.14 12.39
C HIS A 251 -20.06 4.53 11.03
N LEU A 252 -19.12 3.75 10.47
CA LEU A 252 -18.53 4.02 9.16
C LEU A 252 -19.59 3.99 8.05
N ARG A 253 -20.48 2.99 8.04
CA ARG A 253 -21.57 2.87 7.06
C ARG A 253 -22.52 4.06 7.16
N TYR A 254 -22.87 4.47 8.38
CA TYR A 254 -23.66 5.67 8.61
C TYR A 254 -22.95 6.92 8.08
N HIS A 255 -21.66 7.10 8.40
CA HIS A 255 -20.88 8.26 8.00
C HIS A 255 -20.80 8.40 6.47
N VAL A 256 -20.47 7.32 5.77
CA VAL A 256 -20.41 7.30 4.29
C VAL A 256 -21.78 7.58 3.67
N ARG A 257 -22.86 7.01 4.22
CA ARG A 257 -24.23 7.28 3.74
C ARG A 257 -24.65 8.73 4.00
N ALA A 258 -24.29 9.29 5.15
CA ALA A 258 -24.58 10.68 5.49
C ALA A 258 -23.85 11.64 4.53
N GLN A 259 -22.57 11.41 4.24
CA GLN A 259 -21.82 12.18 3.24
C GLN A 259 -22.49 12.14 1.87
N LYS A 260 -22.87 10.94 1.39
CA LYS A 260 -23.58 10.78 0.11
C LYS A 260 -24.93 11.49 0.08
N PHE A 261 -25.62 11.58 1.21
CA PHE A 261 -26.92 12.25 1.30
C PHE A 261 -26.80 13.78 1.23
N ILE A 262 -25.73 14.36 1.81
CA ILE A 262 -25.57 15.81 1.90
C ILE A 262 -24.86 16.44 0.69
N GLY A 263 -24.14 15.67 -0.13
CA GLY A 263 -23.46 16.14 -1.34
C GLY A 263 -21.99 16.47 -1.10
#